data_AF-A0AAU2A7C5-F1
#
_entry.id   AF-A0AAU2A7C5-F1
#
_cell.length_a   1.000
_cell.length_b   1.000
_cell.length_c   1.000
_cell.angle_alpha   90.00
_cell.angle_beta   90.00
_cell.angle_gamma   90.00
#
_symmetry.space_group_name_H-M   'P 1'
#
loop_
_entity.id
_entity.type
_entity.pdbx_description
1 polymer ?
#
loop_
_entity_poly.entity_id
_entity_poly.type
_entity_poly.pdbx_seq_one_letter_code
_entity_poly.pdbx_strand_id
1 'polypeptide(L)'
;MSMTPSRRTILAAGGLLAGGTAWLTPQAAAAAAAASPTDGWTRTTFTYGMQKPWNLALSDRYSNSGGVHRMWVYDTDEPMSEGSSTDPRTEMRWRQEYTSGRHMWDADVYLPSGTNGATFVQILRVIHPEGTPATDFMLNAYSGSGGTVRAYDSTVLKTDAYDTWFNVKLAHDASAGSVSVYFDDELVLTRADRGPATRHFKNGVYHHGSGRAEARFRNITYWTR
;
A
#
# COMPACT_ATOMS: atom_id res chain seq x y z
N MET A 1 -90.37 1.53 -37.21
CA MET A 1 -90.09 0.71 -38.41
C MET A 1 -88.81 -0.06 -38.14
N SER A 2 -88.84 -1.37 -38.43
CA SER A 2 -87.71 -2.31 -38.59
C SER A 2 -87.17 -3.09 -37.38
N MET A 3 -87.66 -4.33 -37.32
CA MET A 3 -86.97 -5.64 -37.21
C MET A 3 -86.16 -6.06 -35.96
N THR A 4 -86.66 -7.14 -35.34
CA THR A 4 -85.97 -8.17 -34.50
C THR A 4 -85.20 -9.19 -35.37
N PRO A 5 -84.55 -10.27 -34.84
CA PRO A 5 -83.59 -10.47 -33.72
C PRO A 5 -82.31 -11.24 -34.18
N SER A 6 -81.32 -11.49 -33.30
CA SER A 6 -80.56 -12.77 -33.36
C SER A 6 -79.85 -13.14 -32.05
N ARG A 7 -79.96 -14.43 -31.69
CA ARG A 7 -79.46 -15.10 -30.48
C ARG A 7 -77.98 -15.48 -30.60
N ARG A 8 -77.27 -15.60 -29.47
CA ARG A 8 -76.61 -16.86 -29.06
C ARG A 8 -76.07 -16.82 -27.63
N THR A 9 -76.53 -17.78 -26.84
CA THR A 9 -76.07 -18.18 -25.52
C THR A 9 -74.78 -19.00 -25.64
N ILE A 10 -73.78 -18.75 -24.78
CA ILE A 10 -72.83 -19.78 -24.34
C ILE A 10 -72.58 -19.57 -22.83
N LEU A 11 -73.01 -20.54 -22.02
CA LEU A 11 -72.49 -20.79 -20.68
C LEU A 11 -71.16 -21.54 -20.82
N ALA A 12 -70.15 -21.14 -20.06
CA ALA A 12 -69.08 -22.04 -19.65
C ALA A 12 -68.62 -21.66 -18.23
N ALA A 13 -68.90 -22.56 -17.30
CA ALA A 13 -68.35 -22.57 -15.96
C ALA A 13 -66.90 -23.09 -16.00
N GLY A 14 -66.02 -22.50 -15.19
CA GLY A 14 -64.66 -22.98 -14.98
C GLY A 14 -64.10 -22.37 -13.69
N GLY A 15 -63.94 -23.19 -12.66
CA GLY A 15 -63.52 -22.79 -11.33
C GLY A 15 -62.11 -22.21 -11.28
N LEU A 16 -61.92 -21.17 -10.47
CA LEU A 16 -60.61 -20.69 -10.06
C LEU A 16 -60.07 -21.58 -8.94
N LEU A 17 -59.02 -22.34 -9.23
CA LEU A 17 -58.09 -22.85 -8.22
C LEU A 17 -57.16 -21.70 -7.84
N ALA A 18 -57.27 -21.21 -6.60
CA ALA A 18 -56.34 -20.25 -6.04
C ALA A 18 -55.01 -20.94 -5.71
N GLY A 19 -54.09 -20.95 -6.68
CA GLY A 19 -52.69 -21.32 -6.45
C GLY A 19 -51.93 -20.14 -5.87
N GLY A 20 -51.72 -20.14 -4.55
CA GLY A 20 -50.83 -19.19 -3.90
C GLY A 20 -49.38 -19.50 -4.25
N THR A 21 -48.75 -18.67 -5.08
CA THR A 21 -47.31 -18.71 -5.28
C THR A 21 -46.61 -17.99 -4.12
N ALA A 22 -45.98 -18.76 -3.24
CA ALA A 22 -45.06 -18.22 -2.25
C ALA A 22 -43.81 -17.71 -2.98
N TRP A 23 -43.63 -16.38 -2.99
CA TRP A 23 -42.42 -15.75 -3.49
C TRP A 23 -41.30 -16.05 -2.48
N LEU A 24 -40.38 -16.95 -2.84
CA LEU A 24 -39.13 -17.12 -2.11
C LEU A 24 -38.27 -15.89 -2.37
N THR A 25 -38.13 -15.02 -1.38
CA THR A 25 -37.11 -13.97 -1.39
C THR A 25 -35.73 -14.62 -1.37
N PRO A 26 -34.82 -14.30 -2.30
CA PRO A 26 -33.45 -14.78 -2.20
C PRO A 26 -32.83 -14.19 -0.92
N GLN A 27 -32.44 -15.07 0.01
CA GLN A 27 -31.60 -14.69 1.14
C GLN A 27 -30.26 -14.24 0.56
N ALA A 28 -29.97 -12.93 0.61
CA ALA A 28 -28.65 -12.44 0.27
C ALA A 28 -27.64 -13.10 1.21
N ALA A 29 -26.77 -13.95 0.66
CA ALA A 29 -25.63 -14.46 1.41
C ALA A 29 -24.77 -13.24 1.77
N ALA A 30 -24.67 -12.93 3.06
CA ALA A 30 -23.72 -11.94 3.53
C ALA A 30 -22.33 -12.43 3.14
N ALA A 31 -21.66 -11.73 2.22
CA ALA A 31 -20.26 -11.99 1.92
C ALA A 31 -19.49 -11.84 3.24
N ALA A 32 -18.79 -12.90 3.65
CA ALA A 32 -17.89 -12.82 4.79
C ALA A 32 -16.93 -11.66 4.52
N ALA A 33 -16.81 -10.73 5.48
CA ALA A 33 -15.83 -9.67 5.38
C ALA A 33 -14.45 -10.30 5.13
N ALA A 34 -13.72 -9.77 4.15
CA ALA A 34 -12.36 -10.23 3.92
C ALA A 34 -11.56 -10.10 5.22
N ALA A 35 -10.76 -11.13 5.54
CA ALA A 35 -9.88 -11.09 6.70
C ALA A 35 -8.95 -9.88 6.59
N SER A 36 -8.73 -9.18 7.70
CA SER A 36 -7.80 -8.05 7.72
C SER A 36 -6.38 -8.55 7.41
N PRO A 37 -5.56 -7.81 6.64
CA PRO A 37 -4.16 -8.18 6.40
C PRO A 37 -3.35 -8.32 7.70
N THR A 38 -3.80 -7.72 8.80
CA THR A 38 -3.18 -7.79 10.12
C THR A 38 -3.79 -8.88 11.02
N ASP A 39 -4.69 -9.72 10.52
CA ASP A 39 -5.26 -10.82 11.31
C ASP A 39 -4.18 -11.81 11.76
N GLY A 40 -4.16 -12.08 13.07
CA GLY A 40 -3.17 -12.95 13.70
C GLY A 40 -1.77 -12.34 13.84
N TRP A 41 -1.58 -11.07 13.50
CA TRP A 41 -0.34 -10.34 13.76
C TRP A 41 -0.35 -9.71 15.16
N THR A 42 0.84 -9.56 15.75
CA THR A 42 1.01 -8.84 17.02
C THR A 42 1.62 -7.47 16.76
N ARG A 43 0.99 -6.42 17.29
CA ARG A 43 1.55 -5.06 17.25
C ARG A 43 2.77 -5.00 18.16
N THR A 44 3.92 -4.63 17.60
CA THR A 44 5.20 -4.64 18.31
C THR A 44 5.77 -3.23 18.34
N THR A 45 6.44 -2.87 19.43
CA THR A 45 7.13 -1.58 19.54
C THR A 45 8.30 -1.52 18.57
N PHE A 46 8.54 -0.36 17.96
CA PHE A 46 9.67 -0.15 17.06
C PHE A 46 10.40 1.15 17.42
N THR A 47 11.64 1.28 16.97
CA THR A 47 12.45 2.49 17.12
C THR A 47 13.23 2.74 15.84
N TYR A 48 13.62 3.99 15.59
CA TYR A 48 14.30 4.37 14.36
C TYR A 48 15.37 5.43 14.61
N GLY A 49 16.32 5.52 13.67
CA GLY A 49 17.20 6.67 13.51
C GLY A 49 16.80 7.46 12.27
N MET A 50 17.02 8.77 12.27
CA MET A 50 16.81 9.61 11.08
C MET A 50 18.07 9.66 10.23
N GLN A 51 17.91 9.39 8.94
CA GLN A 51 18.88 9.66 7.90
C GLN A 51 18.48 10.96 7.20
N LYS A 52 19.46 11.79 6.84
CA LYS A 52 19.30 13.10 6.18
C LYS A 52 20.56 13.40 5.36
N PRO A 53 20.57 14.39 4.45
CA PRO A 53 21.81 14.90 3.86
C PRO A 53 22.84 15.25 4.94
N TRP A 54 24.11 14.88 4.74
CA TRP A 54 25.14 14.98 5.77
C TRP A 54 25.36 16.43 6.22
N ASN A 55 25.29 17.37 5.28
CA ASN A 55 25.58 18.81 5.46
C ASN A 55 24.39 19.67 5.92
N LEU A 56 23.18 19.11 6.08
CA LEU A 56 21.99 19.86 6.49
C LEU A 56 21.57 19.59 7.93
N ALA A 57 20.82 20.47 8.58
CA ALA A 57 20.12 20.12 9.81
C ALA A 57 18.91 19.22 9.50
N LEU A 58 18.48 18.39 10.45
CA LEU A 58 17.30 17.54 10.24
C LEU A 58 16.05 18.36 9.94
N SER A 59 15.88 19.51 10.61
CA SER A 59 14.74 20.43 10.42
C SER A 59 14.63 21.00 9.01
N ASP A 60 15.71 20.98 8.22
CA ASP A 60 15.70 21.51 6.86
C ASP A 60 14.97 20.58 5.89
N ARG A 61 14.79 19.31 6.27
CA ARG A 61 14.26 18.24 5.41
C ARG A 61 13.22 17.34 6.10
N TYR A 62 12.95 17.58 7.38
CA TYR A 62 12.00 16.83 8.17
C TYR A 62 11.23 17.72 9.14
N SER A 63 9.95 17.42 9.31
CA SER A 63 9.12 17.97 10.39
C SER A 63 8.13 16.92 10.89
N ASN A 64 7.83 16.93 12.19
CA ASN A 64 6.72 16.18 12.76
C ASN A 64 5.74 17.15 13.42
N SER A 65 4.51 17.19 12.92
CA SER A 65 3.44 18.02 13.48
C SER A 65 2.16 17.21 13.54
N GLY A 66 1.53 17.14 14.71
CA GLY A 66 0.30 16.37 14.91
C GLY A 66 0.43 14.87 14.59
N GLY A 67 1.63 14.29 14.71
CA GLY A 67 1.88 12.88 14.36
C GLY A 67 2.07 12.63 12.86
N VAL A 68 2.11 13.68 12.04
CA VAL A 68 2.44 13.59 10.61
C VAL A 68 3.93 13.85 10.43
N HIS A 69 4.66 12.80 10.07
CA HIS A 69 6.06 12.86 9.69
C HIS A 69 6.16 13.28 8.22
N ARG A 70 6.56 14.52 7.98
CA ARG A 70 6.82 15.06 6.64
C ARG A 70 8.31 15.03 6.36
N MET A 71 8.71 14.41 5.26
CA MET A 71 10.10 14.27 4.81
C MET A 71 10.22 14.75 3.37
N TRP A 72 11.24 15.53 3.04
CA TRP A 72 11.51 15.97 1.67
C TRP A 72 13.00 16.08 1.41
N VAL A 73 13.39 16.03 0.14
CA VAL A 73 14.74 16.35 -0.34
C VAL A 73 14.63 16.98 -1.73
N TYR A 74 15.70 17.67 -2.13
CA TYR A 74 15.94 18.07 -3.51
C TYR A 74 16.97 17.13 -4.13
N ASP A 75 16.93 16.95 -5.44
CA ASP A 75 17.94 16.24 -6.23
C ASP A 75 19.35 16.85 -6.09
N THR A 76 19.45 18.13 -5.77
CA THR A 76 20.71 18.82 -5.49
C THR A 76 21.20 18.69 -4.04
N ASP A 77 20.45 18.01 -3.17
CA ASP A 77 20.92 17.77 -1.81
C ASP A 77 22.05 16.74 -1.80
N GLU A 78 22.91 16.83 -0.79
CA GLU A 78 23.98 15.86 -0.59
C GLU A 78 23.44 14.47 -0.16
N PRO A 79 24.20 13.39 -0.38
CA PRO A 79 23.94 12.08 0.21
C PRO A 79 23.84 12.11 1.74
N MET A 80 23.45 10.97 2.31
CA MET A 80 23.46 10.78 3.77
C MET A 80 24.86 10.88 4.40
N SER A 81 25.91 10.51 3.65
CA SER A 81 27.29 10.48 4.12
C SER A 81 28.20 11.21 3.15
N GLU A 82 29.14 11.99 3.69
CA GLU A 82 30.12 12.73 2.91
C GLU A 82 30.94 11.78 1.99
N GLY A 83 31.14 12.19 0.73
CA GLY A 83 31.85 11.41 -0.27
C GLY A 83 31.10 10.19 -0.84
N SER A 84 29.86 9.94 -0.43
CA SER A 84 29.03 8.89 -1.02
C SER A 84 28.52 9.29 -2.41
N SER A 85 28.42 8.32 -3.33
CA SER A 85 27.80 8.51 -4.65
C SER A 85 26.30 8.20 -4.68
N THR A 86 25.69 7.96 -3.52
CA THR A 86 24.26 7.62 -3.44
C THR A 86 23.39 8.87 -3.45
N ASP A 87 22.12 8.72 -3.85
CA ASP A 87 21.24 9.89 -3.95
C ASP A 87 20.81 10.45 -2.57
N PRO A 88 20.37 11.72 -2.51
CA PRO A 88 19.88 12.34 -1.29
C PRO A 88 18.66 11.63 -0.70
N ARG A 89 18.58 11.64 0.63
CA ARG A 89 17.46 11.04 1.36
C ARG A 89 17.16 11.74 2.67
N THR A 90 15.89 11.70 3.05
CA THR A 90 15.46 11.88 4.43
C THR A 90 14.55 10.74 4.81
N GLU A 91 15.01 9.84 5.69
CA GLU A 91 14.33 8.57 5.96
C GLU A 91 14.45 8.16 7.42
N MET A 92 13.40 7.52 7.93
CA MET A 92 13.46 6.68 9.12
C MET A 92 14.13 5.36 8.76
N ARG A 93 15.24 5.05 9.42
CA ARG A 93 15.89 3.74 9.39
C ARG A 93 15.51 2.98 10.66
N TRP A 94 14.73 1.91 10.51
CA TRP A 94 14.23 1.15 11.65
C TRP A 94 15.35 0.31 12.29
N ARG A 95 15.34 0.22 13.62
CA ARG A 95 16.34 -0.55 14.38
C ARG A 95 16.00 -2.03 14.50
N GLN A 96 14.78 -2.40 14.13
CA GLN A 96 14.27 -3.78 14.18
C GLN A 96 14.87 -4.55 13.00
N GLU A 97 16.04 -5.13 13.24
CA GLU A 97 16.70 -6.02 12.32
C GLU A 97 16.26 -7.46 12.51
N TYR A 98 16.12 -8.21 11.41
CA TYR A 98 15.60 -9.58 11.44
C TYR A 98 16.19 -10.44 10.33
N THR A 99 16.33 -11.74 10.59
CA THR A 99 16.83 -12.74 9.63
C THR A 99 15.77 -13.78 9.25
N SER A 100 14.75 -13.96 10.10
CA SER A 100 13.65 -14.91 9.94
C SER A 100 12.38 -14.33 10.57
N GLY A 101 11.26 -15.06 10.48
CA GLY A 101 9.98 -14.63 11.01
C GLY A 101 9.20 -13.76 10.03
N ARG A 102 8.00 -13.35 10.45
CA ARG A 102 7.15 -12.45 9.66
C ARG A 102 7.12 -11.08 10.28
N HIS A 103 7.33 -10.07 9.44
CA HIS A 103 7.50 -8.69 9.82
C HIS A 103 6.68 -7.80 8.90
N MET A 104 5.96 -6.80 9.41
CA MET A 104 5.19 -5.88 8.57
C MET A 104 5.37 -4.44 9.00
N TRP A 105 5.71 -3.60 8.04
CA TRP A 105 5.61 -2.15 8.13
C TRP A 105 4.22 -1.72 7.66
N ASP A 106 3.56 -0.83 8.39
CA ASP A 106 2.18 -0.36 8.12
C ASP A 106 2.07 1.13 8.42
N ALA A 107 1.58 1.93 7.49
CA ALA A 107 1.30 3.35 7.72
C ALA A 107 0.28 3.91 6.74
N ASP A 108 -0.34 5.04 7.08
CA ASP A 108 -0.95 5.90 6.08
C ASP A 108 0.13 6.74 5.41
N VAL A 109 0.10 6.80 4.09
CA VAL A 109 1.07 7.52 3.25
C VAL A 109 0.37 8.61 2.45
N TYR A 110 1.01 9.77 2.35
CA TYR A 110 0.61 10.86 1.45
C TYR A 110 1.80 11.23 0.57
N LEU A 111 1.58 11.24 -0.73
CA LEU A 111 2.56 11.60 -1.74
C LEU A 111 2.11 12.91 -2.41
N PRO A 112 2.79 14.05 -2.19
CA PRO A 112 2.44 15.28 -2.91
C PRO A 112 2.71 15.15 -4.41
N SER A 113 1.88 15.80 -5.22
CA SER A 113 2.16 15.96 -6.65
C SER A 113 3.53 16.63 -6.88
N GLY A 114 4.22 16.18 -7.93
CA GLY A 114 5.59 16.59 -8.26
C GLY A 114 6.68 15.60 -7.81
N THR A 115 6.41 14.72 -6.84
CA THR A 115 7.37 13.69 -6.42
C THR A 115 7.57 12.63 -7.51
N ASN A 116 8.70 12.66 -8.23
CA ASN A 116 8.95 11.75 -9.34
C ASN A 116 10.30 11.03 -9.21
N GLY A 117 10.28 9.70 -9.06
CA GLY A 117 11.49 8.88 -8.91
C GLY A 117 11.94 8.65 -7.46
N ALA A 118 11.07 8.95 -6.48
CA ALA A 118 11.42 8.78 -5.08
C ALA A 118 10.94 7.44 -4.52
N THR A 119 11.84 6.75 -3.82
CA THR A 119 11.49 5.59 -3.01
C THR A 119 10.95 6.04 -1.65
N PHE A 120 9.76 5.59 -1.26
CA PHE A 120 9.12 6.03 0.00
C PHE A 120 9.03 4.95 1.10
N VAL A 121 9.14 3.68 0.74
CA VAL A 121 9.29 2.57 1.70
C VAL A 121 10.14 1.45 1.12
N GLN A 122 10.96 0.81 1.97
CA GLN A 122 11.99 -0.15 1.56
C GLN A 122 12.17 -1.28 2.58
N ILE A 123 12.63 -2.43 2.09
CA ILE A 123 13.28 -3.48 2.88
C ILE A 123 14.75 -3.53 2.45
N LEU A 124 15.65 -3.19 3.35
CA LEU A 124 17.10 -3.17 3.12
C LEU A 124 17.75 -4.39 3.73
N ARG A 125 18.74 -4.93 3.03
CA ARG A 125 19.60 -6.03 3.46
C ARG A 125 20.88 -5.42 4.03
N VAL A 126 21.03 -5.40 5.34
CA VAL A 126 22.21 -4.80 6.01
C VAL A 126 23.40 -5.77 6.04
N ILE A 127 23.12 -7.07 6.14
CA ILE A 127 24.13 -8.13 6.03
C ILE A 127 23.59 -9.11 5.01
N HIS A 128 24.32 -9.30 3.91
CA HIS A 128 23.92 -10.16 2.79
C HIS A 128 25.15 -10.77 2.09
N PRO A 129 24.97 -11.88 1.34
CA PRO A 129 26.07 -12.50 0.60
C PRO A 129 26.71 -11.52 -0.40
N GLU A 130 28.02 -11.67 -0.60
CA GLU A 130 28.76 -10.89 -1.60
C GLU A 130 28.14 -11.05 -2.99
N GLY A 131 28.14 -9.97 -3.77
CA GLY A 131 27.56 -9.96 -5.12
C GLY A 131 26.03 -9.90 -5.17
N THR A 132 25.33 -9.86 -4.03
CA THR A 132 23.87 -9.68 -3.99
C THR A 132 23.46 -8.22 -3.76
N PRO A 133 22.30 -7.76 -4.24
CA PRO A 133 21.85 -6.38 -4.04
C PRO A 133 21.58 -6.06 -2.56
N ALA A 134 21.80 -4.81 -2.17
CA ALA A 134 21.54 -4.33 -0.80
C ALA A 134 20.05 -4.14 -0.45
N THR A 135 19.13 -4.32 -1.40
CA THR A 135 17.68 -4.15 -1.20
C THR A 135 16.95 -5.47 -1.41
N ASP A 136 15.88 -5.72 -0.66
CA ASP A 136 14.92 -6.80 -0.93
C ASP A 136 13.67 -6.27 -1.65
N PHE A 137 13.22 -5.06 -1.30
CA PHE A 137 12.02 -4.46 -1.88
C PHE A 137 12.01 -2.93 -1.77
N MET A 138 11.41 -2.25 -2.75
CA MET A 138 11.23 -0.80 -2.77
C MET A 138 9.88 -0.44 -3.41
N LEU A 139 9.15 0.51 -2.81
CA LEU A 139 8.03 1.19 -3.45
C LEU A 139 8.43 2.62 -3.82
N ASN A 140 8.19 2.96 -5.08
CA ASN A 140 8.61 4.21 -5.69
C ASN A 140 7.40 5.01 -6.18
N ALA A 141 7.48 6.33 -6.08
CA ALA A 141 6.48 7.28 -6.57
C ALA A 141 6.93 7.93 -7.89
N TYR A 142 6.05 8.00 -8.89
CA TYR A 142 6.32 8.61 -10.20
C TYR A 142 5.12 9.45 -10.70
N SER A 143 5.36 10.40 -11.59
CA SER A 143 4.36 11.42 -12.00
C SER A 143 3.26 11.00 -12.96
N GLY A 144 3.32 9.79 -13.53
CA GLY A 144 2.28 9.30 -14.44
C GLY A 144 0.90 9.18 -13.77
N SER A 145 -0.17 9.36 -14.54
CA SER A 145 -1.56 9.06 -14.13
C SER A 145 -1.95 9.56 -12.74
N GLY A 146 -1.77 10.86 -12.47
CA GLY A 146 -2.13 11.44 -11.17
C GLY A 146 -1.25 10.98 -10.00
N GLY A 147 -0.08 10.42 -10.30
CA GLY A 147 0.82 9.79 -9.34
C GLY A 147 0.70 8.27 -9.38
N THR A 148 1.76 7.59 -9.78
CA THR A 148 1.84 6.12 -9.71
C THR A 148 2.73 5.67 -8.57
N VAL A 149 2.29 4.61 -7.89
CA VAL A 149 3.14 3.80 -7.01
C VAL A 149 3.61 2.59 -7.79
N ARG A 150 4.92 2.32 -7.78
CA ARG A 150 5.52 1.18 -8.45
C ARG A 150 6.33 0.32 -7.50
N ALA A 151 6.34 -0.99 -7.72
CA ALA A 151 7.38 -1.85 -7.16
C ALA A 151 8.64 -1.68 -8.00
N TYR A 152 9.69 -1.12 -7.39
CA TYR A 152 10.88 -0.69 -8.12
C TYR A 152 10.52 0.27 -9.28
N ASP A 153 11.09 0.07 -10.47
CA ASP A 153 10.90 0.88 -11.67
C ASP A 153 9.85 0.34 -12.66
N SER A 154 9.36 -0.89 -12.44
CA SER A 154 8.63 -1.67 -13.45
C SER A 154 7.12 -1.71 -13.21
N THR A 155 6.66 -2.40 -12.17
CA THR A 155 5.23 -2.71 -12.00
C THR A 155 4.47 -1.55 -11.36
N VAL A 156 3.53 -0.94 -12.09
CA VAL A 156 2.55 0.00 -11.52
C VAL A 156 1.53 -0.75 -10.67
N LEU A 157 1.43 -0.39 -9.39
CA LEU A 157 0.53 -1.01 -8.42
C LEU A 157 -0.66 -0.11 -8.04
N LYS A 158 -0.53 1.20 -8.21
CA LYS A 158 -1.58 2.20 -7.95
C LYS A 158 -1.39 3.39 -8.89
N THR A 159 -2.49 3.96 -9.37
CA THR A 159 -2.56 5.28 -10.03
C THR A 159 -3.32 6.26 -9.13
N ASP A 160 -3.30 7.55 -9.48
CA ASP A 160 -4.01 8.60 -8.74
C ASP A 160 -3.63 8.62 -7.24
N ALA A 161 -2.37 8.30 -6.97
CA ALA A 161 -1.82 8.18 -5.62
C ALA A 161 -1.37 9.52 -5.04
N TYR A 162 -1.31 10.58 -5.84
CA TYR A 162 -0.94 11.89 -5.33
C TYR A 162 -2.06 12.57 -4.57
N ASP A 163 -1.64 13.43 -3.65
CA ASP A 163 -2.46 14.38 -2.91
C ASP A 163 -3.64 13.77 -2.15
N THR A 164 -3.53 12.48 -1.84
CA THR A 164 -4.47 11.72 -1.03
C THR A 164 -3.72 10.86 -0.01
N TRP A 165 -4.38 10.58 1.10
CA TRP A 165 -3.91 9.58 2.06
C TRP A 165 -4.45 8.21 1.65
N PHE A 166 -3.57 7.21 1.65
CA PHE A 166 -3.94 5.81 1.50
C PHE A 166 -3.09 4.95 2.44
N ASN A 167 -3.62 3.82 2.86
CA ASN A 167 -2.88 2.91 3.72
C ASN A 167 -1.93 2.04 2.89
N VAL A 168 -0.72 1.82 3.40
CA VAL A 168 0.28 0.95 2.80
C VAL A 168 0.81 -0.02 3.83
N LYS A 169 0.74 -1.32 3.51
CA LYS A 169 1.38 -2.38 4.29
C LYS A 169 2.43 -3.09 3.45
N LEU A 170 3.62 -3.25 4.02
CA LEU A 170 4.72 -4.00 3.44
C LEU A 170 5.07 -5.16 4.38
N ALA A 171 4.53 -6.34 4.08
CA ALA A 171 4.75 -7.55 4.86
C ALA A 171 5.88 -8.37 4.25
N HIS A 172 6.81 -8.82 5.08
CA HIS A 172 7.91 -9.70 4.72
C HIS A 172 7.80 -10.98 5.56
N ASP A 173 7.59 -12.11 4.89
CA ASP A 173 7.83 -13.43 5.44
C ASP A 173 9.27 -13.84 5.11
N ALA A 174 10.20 -13.52 6.01
CA ALA A 174 11.62 -13.82 5.83
C ALA A 174 11.92 -15.31 5.97
N SER A 175 11.02 -16.09 6.60
CA SER A 175 11.12 -17.55 6.69
C SER A 175 10.72 -18.22 5.38
N ALA A 176 9.68 -17.73 4.71
CA ALA A 176 9.22 -18.22 3.42
C ALA A 176 9.89 -17.54 2.22
N GLY A 177 10.62 -16.45 2.44
CA GLY A 177 11.30 -15.68 1.40
C GLY A 177 10.35 -14.89 0.51
N SER A 178 9.33 -14.25 1.08
CA SER A 178 8.31 -13.52 0.31
C SER A 178 7.94 -12.16 0.88
N VAL A 179 7.66 -11.21 -0.01
CA VAL A 179 7.18 -9.87 0.29
C VAL A 179 5.79 -9.69 -0.29
N SER A 180 4.86 -9.19 0.51
CA SER A 180 3.49 -8.85 0.11
C SER A 180 3.21 -7.37 0.36
N VAL A 181 2.57 -6.72 -0.60
CA VAL A 181 2.20 -5.31 -0.54
C VAL A 181 0.69 -5.19 -0.52
N TYR A 182 0.17 -4.37 0.38
CA TYR A 182 -1.26 -4.06 0.44
C TYR A 182 -1.46 -2.55 0.34
N PHE A 183 -2.50 -2.14 -0.39
CA PHE A 183 -3.01 -0.78 -0.38
C PHE A 183 -4.46 -0.80 0.08
N ASP A 184 -4.79 0.03 1.08
CA ASP A 184 -6.15 0.13 1.62
C ASP A 184 -6.73 -1.26 1.97
N ASP A 185 -5.89 -2.08 2.62
CA ASP A 185 -6.13 -3.49 3.00
C ASP A 185 -6.31 -4.51 1.86
N GLU A 186 -6.16 -4.12 0.59
CA GLU A 186 -6.17 -5.01 -0.56
C GLU A 186 -4.76 -5.48 -0.93
N LEU A 187 -4.56 -6.79 -1.11
CA LEU A 187 -3.29 -7.36 -1.60
C LEU A 187 -3.08 -6.98 -3.07
N VAL A 188 -2.05 -6.19 -3.36
CA VAL A 188 -1.74 -5.71 -4.72
C VAL A 188 -0.52 -6.38 -5.34
N LEU A 189 0.34 -7.00 -4.53
CA LEU A 189 1.53 -7.70 -5.00
C LEU A 189 1.99 -8.77 -4.01
N THR A 190 2.42 -9.92 -4.52
CA THR A 190 3.30 -10.85 -3.82
C THR A 190 4.51 -11.16 -4.69
N ARG A 191 5.70 -11.15 -4.11
CA ARG A 191 6.96 -11.48 -4.80
C ARG A 191 7.91 -12.21 -3.87
N ALA A 192 8.82 -13.01 -4.43
CA ALA A 192 9.96 -13.52 -3.69
C ALA A 192 10.88 -12.38 -3.20
N ASP A 193 11.47 -12.56 -2.02
CA ASP A 193 12.61 -11.76 -1.58
C ASP A 193 13.89 -12.17 -2.34
N ARG A 194 15.06 -11.67 -1.93
CA ARG A 194 16.33 -11.97 -2.60
C ARG A 194 17.23 -12.92 -1.80
N GLY A 195 16.63 -13.81 -1.00
CA GLY A 195 17.32 -14.85 -0.25
C GLY A 195 17.96 -14.36 1.06
N PRO A 196 18.87 -15.15 1.66
CA PRO A 196 19.37 -14.91 3.02
C PRO A 196 19.94 -13.50 3.22
N ALA A 197 19.48 -12.83 4.28
CA ALA A 197 20.03 -11.55 4.74
C ALA A 197 19.56 -11.22 6.16
N THR A 198 20.26 -10.30 6.81
CA THR A 198 19.69 -9.49 7.90
C THR A 198 18.99 -8.29 7.26
N ARG A 199 17.70 -8.10 7.53
CA ARG A 199 16.89 -7.04 6.95
C ARG A 199 16.45 -6.00 7.97
N HIS A 200 16.06 -4.83 7.49
CA HIS A 200 15.29 -3.83 8.25
C HIS A 200 14.40 -3.03 7.30
N PHE A 201 13.36 -2.39 7.86
CA PHE A 201 12.52 -1.46 7.12
C PHE A 201 13.12 -0.05 7.09
N LYS A 202 12.80 0.68 6.02
CA LYS A 202 12.94 2.13 5.97
C LYS A 202 11.70 2.77 5.37
N ASN A 203 11.38 3.98 5.82
CA ASN A 203 10.37 4.82 5.19
C ASN A 203 10.80 6.29 5.19
N GLY A 204 10.43 7.01 4.14
CA GLY A 204 10.78 8.42 3.97
C GLY A 204 10.81 8.85 2.52
N VAL A 205 11.89 9.51 2.11
CA VAL A 205 12.16 9.88 0.72
C VAL A 205 13.62 9.59 0.41
N TYR A 206 13.88 8.68 -0.52
CA TYR A 206 15.17 8.49 -1.18
C TYR A 206 14.99 8.80 -2.67
N HIS A 207 15.57 9.91 -3.14
CA HIS A 207 15.15 10.54 -4.39
C HIS A 207 16.12 10.29 -5.53
N HIS A 208 15.70 9.54 -6.55
CA HIS A 208 16.51 9.22 -7.73
C HIS A 208 16.18 10.11 -8.94
N GLY A 209 15.20 10.99 -8.81
CA GLY A 209 14.72 11.83 -9.88
C GLY A 209 15.32 13.24 -9.84
N SER A 210 14.61 14.18 -10.44
CA SER A 210 14.97 15.59 -10.43
C SER A 210 14.03 16.42 -9.58
N GLY A 211 14.45 17.63 -9.22
CA GLY A 211 13.70 18.57 -8.41
C GLY A 211 13.40 18.05 -7.00
N ARG A 212 12.24 18.42 -6.47
CA ARG A 212 11.84 18.12 -5.09
C ARG A 212 11.02 16.84 -5.02
N ALA A 213 11.36 15.98 -4.06
CA ALA A 213 10.52 14.87 -3.65
C ALA A 213 10.08 15.01 -2.19
N GLU A 214 8.84 14.64 -1.92
CA GLU A 214 8.25 14.63 -0.58
C GLU A 214 7.40 13.39 -0.38
N ALA A 215 7.37 12.90 0.86
CA ALA A 215 6.39 11.93 1.35
C ALA A 215 6.02 12.28 2.79
N ARG A 216 4.78 11.94 3.17
CA ARG A 216 4.30 12.09 4.55
C ARG A 216 3.75 10.78 5.06
N PHE A 217 3.94 10.56 6.36
CA PHE A 217 3.57 9.33 7.03
C PHE A 217 2.84 9.65 8.33
N ARG A 218 1.79 8.90 8.64
CA ARG A 218 1.13 8.89 9.95
C ARG A 218 0.68 7.48 10.30
N ASN A 219 0.28 7.26 11.55
CA ASN A 219 -0.23 5.96 12.02
C ASN A 219 0.75 4.79 11.80
N ILE A 220 2.06 5.10 11.81
CA ILE A 220 3.12 4.12 11.55
C ILE A 220 3.12 3.04 12.62
N THR A 221 3.04 1.79 12.20
CA THR A 221 2.94 0.60 13.05
C THR A 221 3.87 -0.51 12.55
N TYR A 222 4.40 -1.28 13.50
CA TYR A 222 5.17 -2.47 13.25
C TYR A 222 4.42 -3.69 13.75
N TRP A 223 4.37 -4.74 12.93
CA TRP A 223 3.77 -6.00 13.29
C TRP A 223 4.75 -7.16 13.14
N THR A 224 4.62 -8.15 14.02
CA THR A 224 5.42 -9.39 13.98
C THR A 224 4.54 -10.63 14.15
N ARG A 225 4.96 -11.76 13.57
CA ARG A 225 4.30 -13.06 13.67
C ARG A 225 5.24 -14.24 13.40
#